data_AF-A0A5R8QD24-F1
#
_entry.id   AF-A0A5R8QD24-F1
#
_cell.length_a   1.000
_cell.length_b   1.000
_cell.length_c   1.000
_cell.angle_alpha   90.00
_cell.angle_beta   90.00
_cell.angle_gamma   90.00
#
_symmetry.space_group_name_H-M   'P 1'
#
loop_
_entity.id
_entity.type
_entity.pdbx_description
1 polymer ?
#
loop_
_entity_poly.entity_id
_entity_poly.type
_entity_poly.pdbx_seq_one_letter_code
_entity_poly.pdbx_strand_id
1 'polypeptide(L)'
;MYKYKFDAIIATTGPGAYVEFPYDVQEEFGKGRVKVEARFDGQVIYRGSLVRMQTPCHILGIRKDILKALGKGIGDQVTVELKEDLAVREVEVPTDLAERFADNQAAKQFFQSLSYTNQRKYVEWITSAKKAETRESRIEQTIVMLAAGQVK
;
A
#
# COMPACT_ATOMS: atom_id res chain seq x y z
N MET A 1 0.40 -9.87 16.54
CA MET A 1 0.46 -8.87 17.63
C MET A 1 1.01 -7.56 17.07
N TYR A 2 0.58 -6.41 17.61
CA TYR A 2 1.27 -5.14 17.36
C TYR A 2 2.60 -5.18 18.10
N LYS A 3 3.71 -5.03 17.38
CA LYS A 3 5.07 -5.21 17.93
C LYS A 3 5.56 -3.95 18.64
N TYR A 4 5.07 -2.79 18.22
CA TYR A 4 5.45 -1.50 18.78
C TYR A 4 4.21 -0.70 19.11
N LYS A 5 4.26 0.01 20.24
CA LYS A 5 3.24 0.97 20.67
C LYS A 5 3.97 2.18 21.21
N PHE A 6 3.65 3.35 20.69
CA PHE A 6 4.25 4.61 21.10
C PHE A 6 3.27 5.76 20.88
N ASP A 7 3.46 6.82 21.63
CA ASP A 7 2.75 8.07 21.43
C ASP A 7 3.59 8.98 20.53
N ALA A 8 2.95 9.57 19.53
CA ALA A 8 3.58 10.50 18.62
C ALA A 8 2.71 11.73 18.41
N ILE A 9 3.36 12.85 18.10
CA ILE A 9 2.69 14.08 17.73
C ILE A 9 2.49 14.07 16.22
N ILE A 10 1.29 14.43 15.78
CA ILE A 10 0.96 14.53 14.37
C ILE A 10 1.64 15.78 13.81
N ALA A 11 2.68 15.60 13.02
CA ALA A 11 3.41 16.66 12.34
C ALA A 11 2.96 16.80 10.88
N THR A 12 3.36 17.90 10.23
CA THR A 12 3.09 18.15 8.81
C THR A 12 4.34 18.65 8.10
N THR A 13 4.54 18.22 6.84
CA THR A 13 5.66 18.65 5.98
C THR A 13 5.10 18.97 4.60
N GLY A 14 4.12 19.89 4.59
CA GLY A 14 3.39 20.32 3.40
C GLY A 14 1.94 19.82 3.37
N PRO A 15 1.44 19.23 2.26
CA PRO A 15 0.03 18.87 2.12
C PRO A 15 -0.40 17.62 2.90
N GLY A 16 0.55 16.88 3.48
CA GLY A 16 0.33 15.61 4.19
C GLY A 16 0.81 15.66 5.63
N ALA A 17 0.06 14.98 6.51
CA ALA A 17 0.43 14.78 7.90
C ALA A 17 1.24 13.48 8.06
N TYR A 18 2.06 13.41 9.10
CA TYR A 18 2.83 12.23 9.45
C TYR A 18 3.06 12.15 10.96
N VAL A 19 3.47 10.97 11.41
CA VAL A 19 4.01 10.75 12.75
C VAL A 19 5.44 10.25 12.63
N GLU A 20 6.27 10.69 13.56
CA GLU A 20 7.64 10.22 13.67
C GLU A 20 7.67 8.90 14.42
N PHE A 21 8.38 7.93 13.86
CA PHE A 21 8.62 6.66 14.51
C PHE A 21 9.87 6.78 15.39
N PRO A 22 9.75 6.62 16.73
CA PRO A 22 10.86 6.88 17.66
C PRO A 22 11.94 5.79 17.67
N TYR A 23 11.74 4.68 16.94
CA TYR A 23 12.70 3.59 16.83
C TYR A 23 13.33 3.56 15.44
N ASP A 24 14.51 2.96 15.33
CA ASP A 24 15.20 2.82 14.05
C ASP A 24 14.64 1.63 13.24
N VAL A 25 14.06 1.91 12.08
CA VAL A 25 13.47 0.89 11.19
C VAL A 25 14.55 0.01 10.56
N GLN A 26 15.75 0.54 10.35
CA GLN A 26 16.86 -0.22 9.80
C GLN A 26 17.38 -1.22 10.83
N GLU A 27 17.44 -0.87 12.11
CA GLU A 27 17.77 -1.82 13.18
C GLU A 27 16.66 -2.85 13.38
N GLU A 28 15.40 -2.41 13.43
CA GLU A 28 14.28 -3.30 13.78
C GLU A 28 13.82 -4.21 12.63
N PHE A 29 13.94 -3.77 11.37
CA PHE A 29 13.43 -4.47 10.20
C PHE A 29 14.49 -4.73 9.11
N GLY A 30 15.71 -4.21 9.25
CA GLY A 30 16.81 -4.44 8.30
C GLY A 30 16.61 -3.80 6.91
N LYS A 31 15.60 -2.94 6.74
CA LYS A 31 15.20 -2.38 5.44
C LYS A 31 14.88 -0.89 5.56
N GLY A 32 15.29 -0.08 4.58
CA GLY A 32 15.01 1.36 4.57
C GLY A 32 13.55 1.73 4.26
N ARG A 33 12.74 0.78 3.76
CA ARG A 33 11.30 0.94 3.55
C ARG A 33 10.56 -0.30 3.98
N VAL A 34 9.65 -0.16 4.94
CA VAL A 34 8.92 -1.28 5.54
C VAL A 34 7.43 -1.03 5.41
N LYS A 35 6.71 -2.04 4.94
CA LYS A 35 5.24 -2.02 4.94
C LYS A 35 4.77 -2.34 6.35
N VAL A 36 3.94 -1.46 6.90
CA VAL A 36 3.46 -1.61 8.27
C VAL A 36 1.96 -1.42 8.33
N GLU A 37 1.33 -2.15 9.23
CA GLU A 37 -0.04 -1.89 9.65
C GLU A 37 0.03 -1.14 10.98
N ALA A 38 -0.41 0.11 10.96
CA ALA A 38 -0.50 0.99 12.11
C ALA A 38 -1.96 1.12 12.56
N ARG A 39 -2.19 1.18 13.86
CA ARG A 39 -3.49 1.42 14.46
C ARG A 39 -3.39 2.68 15.31
N PHE A 40 -4.27 3.63 15.05
CA PHE A 40 -4.33 4.91 15.73
C PHE A 40 -5.44 4.90 16.79
N ASP A 41 -5.11 5.27 18.03
CA ASP A 41 -6.01 5.31 19.20
C ASP A 41 -6.80 4.00 19.43
N GLY A 42 -6.31 2.87 18.92
CA GLY A 42 -7.07 1.62 18.93
C GLY A 42 -8.34 1.64 18.06
N GLN A 43 -8.64 2.71 17.35
CA GLN A 43 -9.89 2.90 16.60
C GLN A 43 -9.69 2.70 15.10
N VAL A 44 -8.64 3.29 14.52
CA VAL A 44 -8.45 3.33 13.07
C VAL A 44 -7.26 2.48 12.67
N ILE A 45 -7.48 1.45 11.84
CA ILE A 45 -6.41 0.63 11.26
C ILE A 45 -6.03 1.19 9.90
N TYR A 46 -4.75 1.51 9.75
CA TYR A 46 -4.15 2.04 8.54
C TYR A 46 -2.95 1.21 8.11
N ARG A 47 -2.92 0.88 6.82
CA ARG A 47 -1.79 0.19 6.21
C ARG A 47 -0.96 1.18 5.42
N GLY A 48 0.24 1.45 5.91
CA GLY A 48 1.16 2.43 5.35
C GLY A 48 2.53 1.83 5.03
N SER A 49 3.48 2.72 4.81
CA SER A 49 4.89 2.36 4.73
C SER A 49 5.70 3.32 5.57
N LEU A 50 6.59 2.79 6.40
CA LEU A 50 7.64 3.59 7.02
C LEU A 50 8.65 3.96 5.95
N VAL A 51 8.88 5.25 5.81
CA VAL A 51 9.81 5.83 4.84
C VAL A 51 10.70 6.84 5.55
N ARG A 52 11.96 6.91 5.13
CA ARG A 52 12.87 7.98 5.55
C ARG A 52 12.86 9.06 4.48
N MET A 53 12.25 10.20 4.77
CA MET A 53 12.03 11.27 3.79
C MET A 53 12.92 12.46 4.09
N GLN A 54 14.24 12.31 3.88
CA GLN A 54 15.28 13.31 4.20
C GLN A 54 15.32 13.80 5.67
N THR A 55 14.55 13.15 6.55
CA THR A 55 14.55 13.34 8.00
C THR A 55 15.56 12.41 8.67
N PRO A 56 16.06 12.77 9.87
CA PRO A 56 16.86 11.85 10.68
C PRO A 56 16.06 10.60 11.07
N CYS A 57 14.76 10.75 11.33
CA CYS A 57 13.85 9.69 11.77
C CYS A 57 13.00 9.12 10.62
N HIS A 58 12.49 7.89 10.78
CA HIS A 58 11.50 7.32 9.89
C HIS A 58 10.12 7.89 10.20
N ILE A 59 9.33 8.16 9.16
CA ILE A 59 8.00 8.75 9.30
C ILE A 59 6.95 7.82 8.72
N LEU A 60 5.77 7.84 9.34
CA LEU A 60 4.56 7.21 8.81
C LEU A 60 3.58 8.30 8.38
N GLY A 61 3.31 8.38 7.09
CA GLY A 61 2.30 9.30 6.56
C GLY A 61 0.90 8.95 7.04
N ILE A 62 0.15 9.94 7.52
CA ILE A 62 -1.25 9.82 7.92
C ILE A 62 -2.10 10.59 6.91
N ARG A 63 -3.13 9.92 6.37
CA ARG A 63 -4.05 10.56 5.44
C ARG A 63 -5.06 11.46 6.18
N LYS A 64 -5.56 12.49 5.50
CA LYS A 64 -6.53 13.45 6.07
C LYS A 64 -7.85 12.80 6.49
N ASP A 65 -8.29 11.73 5.84
CA ASP A 65 -9.47 10.95 6.22
C ASP A 65 -9.30 10.28 7.58
N ILE A 66 -8.11 9.78 7.90
CA ILE A 66 -7.79 9.16 9.19
C ILE A 66 -7.81 10.21 10.30
N LEU A 67 -7.18 11.38 10.06
CA LEU A 67 -7.21 12.51 10.99
C LEU A 67 -8.64 12.95 11.31
N LYS A 68 -9.48 13.09 10.28
CA LYS A 68 -10.91 13.40 10.44
C LYS A 68 -11.65 12.32 11.22
N ALA A 69 -11.38 11.04 10.97
CA ALA A 69 -12.01 9.94 11.69
C ALA A 69 -11.61 9.89 13.17
N LEU A 70 -10.37 10.26 13.49
CA LEU A 70 -9.86 10.35 14.86
C LEU A 70 -10.28 11.65 15.56
N GLY A 71 -10.76 12.65 14.81
CA GLY A 71 -11.00 13.99 15.34
C GLY A 71 -9.72 14.71 15.79
N LYS A 72 -8.55 14.32 15.27
CA LYS A 72 -7.24 14.86 15.64
C LYS A 72 -6.63 15.69 14.51
N GLY A 73 -5.93 16.76 14.87
CA GLY A 73 -5.26 17.68 13.97
C GLY A 73 -3.75 17.63 14.05
N ILE A 74 -3.10 18.57 13.36
CA ILE A 74 -1.65 18.76 13.45
C ILE A 74 -1.32 19.35 14.83
N GLY A 75 -0.33 18.78 15.52
CA GLY A 75 0.06 19.14 16.89
C GLY A 75 -0.63 18.30 17.97
N ASP A 76 -1.64 17.50 17.63
CA ASP A 76 -2.27 16.58 18.57
C ASP A 76 -1.42 15.33 18.78
N GLN A 77 -1.51 14.76 19.98
CA GLN A 77 -0.90 13.48 20.33
C GLN A 77 -1.81 12.32 19.91
N VAL A 78 -1.22 11.31 19.26
CA VAL A 78 -1.89 10.09 18.81
C VAL A 78 -1.11 8.87 19.28
N THR A 79 -1.81 7.87 19.82
CA THR A 79 -1.19 6.59 20.18
C THR A 79 -1.17 5.71 18.94
N VAL A 80 0.03 5.32 18.51
CA VAL A 80 0.27 4.53 17.31
C VAL A 80 0.76 3.15 17.72
N GLU A 81 -0.02 2.12 17.36
CA GLU A 81 0.39 0.73 17.49
C GLU A 81 0.76 0.21 16.11
N LEU A 82 2.01 -0.20 15.86
CA LEU A 82 2.40 -0.75 14.57
C LEU A 82 2.83 -2.22 14.64
N LYS A 83 2.72 -2.88 13.49
CA LYS A 83 3.36 -4.16 13.19
C LYS A 83 3.87 -4.19 11.76
N GLU A 84 4.83 -5.06 11.52
CA GLU A 84 5.21 -5.42 10.16
C GLU A 84 4.00 -6.00 9.43
N ASP A 85 3.71 -5.47 8.25
CA ASP A 85 2.73 -6.08 7.37
C ASP A 85 3.42 -7.08 6.44
N LEU A 86 3.59 -8.29 6.97
CA LEU A 86 4.06 -9.47 6.24
C LEU A 86 2.91 -10.18 5.50
N ALA A 87 1.67 -9.68 5.58
CA ALA A 87 0.56 -10.35 4.92
C ALA A 87 0.79 -10.37 3.41
N VAL A 88 0.86 -11.58 2.84
CA VAL A 88 0.81 -11.78 1.40
C VAL A 88 -0.59 -11.37 0.98
N ARG A 89 -0.69 -10.18 0.38
CA ARG A 89 -1.95 -9.70 -0.16
C ARG A 89 -2.05 -10.27 -1.57
N GLU A 90 -2.70 -11.41 -1.71
CA GLU A 90 -3.00 -11.98 -3.01
C GLU A 90 -4.15 -11.18 -3.63
N VAL A 91 -4.02 -10.82 -4.90
CA VAL A 91 -5.12 -10.27 -5.68
C VAL A 91 -5.79 -11.43 -6.39
N GLU A 92 -7.08 -11.63 -6.15
CA GLU A 92 -7.86 -12.63 -6.89
C GLU A 92 -7.87 -12.23 -8.36
N VAL A 93 -7.09 -12.97 -9.16
CA VAL A 93 -7.03 -12.79 -10.60
C VAL A 93 -8.33 -13.37 -11.16
N PRO A 94 -9.15 -12.56 -11.86
CA PRO A 94 -10.37 -13.08 -12.43
C PRO A 94 -10.05 -14.09 -13.54
N THR A 95 -10.92 -15.09 -13.71
CA THR A 95 -10.70 -16.23 -14.61
C THR A 95 -10.33 -15.79 -16.02
N ASP A 96 -11.01 -14.78 -16.56
CA ASP A 96 -10.75 -14.20 -17.89
C ASP A 96 -9.32 -13.64 -18.06
N LEU A 97 -8.75 -13.04 -17.00
CA LEU A 97 -7.36 -12.58 -17.02
C LEU A 97 -6.39 -13.76 -16.85
N ALA A 98 -6.75 -14.75 -16.04
CA ALA A 98 -5.95 -15.96 -15.84
C ALA A 98 -5.80 -16.78 -17.13
N GLU A 99 -6.85 -16.86 -17.95
CA GLU A 99 -6.81 -17.49 -19.28
C GLU A 99 -5.79 -16.80 -20.19
N ARG A 100 -5.81 -15.46 -20.28
CA ARG A 100 -4.83 -14.73 -21.11
C ARG A 100 -3.40 -14.81 -20.58
N PHE A 101 -3.23 -15.00 -19.27
CA PHE A 101 -1.93 -15.29 -18.68
C PHE A 101 -1.41 -16.71 -18.99
N ALA A 102 -2.27 -17.65 -19.36
CA ALA A 102 -1.84 -18.97 -19.81
C ALA A 102 -1.11 -18.87 -21.17
N ASP A 103 -1.60 -18.00 -22.07
CA ASP A 103 -0.97 -17.74 -23.37
C ASP A 103 0.29 -16.86 -23.26
N ASN A 104 0.36 -16.00 -22.23
CA ASN A 104 1.43 -15.01 -22.05
C ASN A 104 2.13 -15.15 -20.70
N GLN A 105 3.02 -16.13 -20.61
CA GLN A 105 3.73 -16.45 -19.36
C GLN A 105 4.66 -15.33 -18.90
N ALA A 106 5.25 -14.55 -19.82
CA ALA A 106 6.07 -13.37 -19.49
C ALA A 106 5.25 -12.29 -18.77
N ALA A 107 4.04 -12.00 -19.27
CA ALA A 107 3.12 -11.05 -18.64
C ALA A 107 2.68 -11.54 -17.26
N LYS A 108 2.42 -12.85 -17.11
CA LYS A 108 2.07 -13.48 -15.83
C LYS A 108 3.19 -13.31 -14.79
N GLN A 109 4.42 -13.62 -15.17
CA GLN A 109 5.59 -13.49 -14.27
C GLN A 109 5.81 -12.03 -13.87
N PHE A 110 5.71 -11.09 -14.82
CA PHE A 110 5.83 -9.68 -14.52
C PHE A 110 4.72 -9.22 -13.58
N PHE A 111 3.47 -9.61 -13.83
CA PHE A 111 2.33 -9.31 -12.95
C PHE A 111 2.54 -9.83 -11.52
N GLN A 112 2.99 -11.07 -11.38
CA GLN A 112 3.29 -11.67 -10.07
C GLN A 112 4.43 -10.96 -9.34
N SER A 113 5.39 -10.38 -10.07
CA SER A 113 6.46 -9.56 -9.49
C SER A 113 6.01 -8.16 -9.04
N LEU A 114 4.86 -7.68 -9.54
CA LEU A 114 4.33 -6.36 -9.17
C LEU A 114 3.89 -6.31 -7.71
N SER A 115 3.98 -5.12 -7.12
CA SER A 115 3.41 -4.89 -5.79
C SER A 115 1.89 -5.11 -5.78
N TYR A 116 1.34 -5.58 -4.65
CA TYR A 116 -0.10 -5.73 -4.42
C TYR A 116 -0.93 -4.53 -4.92
N THR A 117 -0.49 -3.30 -4.63
CA THR A 117 -1.20 -2.09 -5.05
C THR A 117 -1.33 -2.01 -6.57
N ASN A 118 -0.29 -2.40 -7.30
CA ASN A 118 -0.29 -2.38 -8.76
C ASN A 118 -1.14 -3.54 -9.30
N GLN A 119 -0.98 -4.76 -8.77
CA GLN A 119 -1.83 -5.89 -9.14
C GLN A 119 -3.31 -5.57 -8.93
N ARG A 120 -3.65 -4.96 -7.79
CA ARG A 120 -5.01 -4.58 -7.42
C ARG A 120 -5.57 -3.52 -8.36
N LYS A 121 -4.79 -2.50 -8.73
CA LYS A 121 -5.21 -1.49 -9.71
C LYS A 121 -5.60 -2.12 -11.05
N TYR A 122 -4.84 -3.08 -11.56
CA TYR A 122 -5.19 -3.77 -12.80
C TYR A 122 -6.49 -4.55 -12.65
N VAL A 123 -6.62 -5.33 -11.58
CA VAL A 123 -7.84 -6.12 -11.33
C VAL A 123 -9.06 -5.23 -11.11
N GLU A 124 -8.97 -4.17 -10.31
CA GLU A 124 -10.03 -3.17 -10.14
C GLU A 124 -10.40 -2.50 -11.48
N TRP A 125 -9.40 -2.20 -12.32
CA TRP A 125 -9.65 -1.62 -13.64
C TRP A 125 -10.36 -2.60 -14.57
N ILE A 126 -9.99 -3.88 -14.58
CA ILE A 126 -10.67 -4.89 -15.40
C ILE A 126 -12.09 -5.15 -14.87
N THR A 127 -12.22 -5.38 -13.56
CA THR A 127 -13.50 -5.71 -12.90
C THR A 127 -14.50 -4.56 -12.90
N SER A 128 -14.04 -3.30 -12.93
CA SER A 128 -14.93 -2.13 -13.06
C SER A 128 -15.63 -2.04 -14.43
N ALA A 129 -15.18 -2.79 -15.44
CA ALA A 129 -15.84 -2.83 -16.74
C ALA A 129 -17.11 -3.69 -16.69
N LYS A 130 -18.29 -3.05 -16.84
CA LYS A 130 -19.59 -3.73 -16.85
C LYS A 130 -19.91 -4.46 -18.16
N LYS A 131 -19.32 -4.04 -19.28
CA LYS A 131 -19.50 -4.66 -20.60
C LYS A 131 -18.39 -5.67 -20.86
N ALA A 132 -18.74 -6.85 -21.35
CA ALA A 132 -17.78 -7.91 -21.68
C ALA A 132 -16.71 -7.44 -22.69
N GLU A 133 -17.12 -6.77 -23.77
CA GLU A 133 -16.17 -6.23 -24.78
C GLU A 133 -15.15 -5.26 -24.17
N THR A 134 -15.59 -4.37 -23.28
CA THR A 134 -14.69 -3.43 -22.60
C THR A 134 -13.76 -4.16 -21.64
N ARG A 135 -14.24 -5.21 -20.99
CA ARG A 135 -13.43 -6.03 -20.09
C ARG A 135 -12.32 -6.73 -20.87
N GLU A 136 -12.65 -7.38 -21.99
CA GLU A 136 -11.67 -8.04 -22.86
C GLU A 136 -10.62 -7.07 -23.39
N SER A 137 -11.03 -5.89 -23.90
CA SER A 137 -10.08 -4.88 -24.36
C SER A 137 -9.11 -4.42 -23.25
N ARG A 138 -9.59 -4.28 -22.01
CA ARG A 138 -8.74 -3.95 -20.85
C ARG A 138 -7.77 -5.07 -20.48
N ILE A 139 -8.20 -6.33 -20.63
CA ILE A 139 -7.34 -7.50 -20.41
C ILE A 139 -6.21 -7.51 -21.45
N GLU A 140 -6.53 -7.37 -22.73
CA GLU A 140 -5.51 -7.33 -23.79
C GLU A 140 -4.50 -6.20 -23.56
N GLN A 141 -4.99 -5.00 -23.25
CA GLN A 141 -4.13 -3.87 -22.88
C GLN A 141 -3.25 -4.18 -21.66
N THR A 142 -3.80 -4.87 -20.66
CA THR A 142 -3.06 -5.29 -19.48
C THR A 142 -1.94 -6.26 -19.85
N ILE A 143 -2.22 -7.28 -20.67
CA ILE A 143 -1.19 -8.24 -21.14
C ILE A 143 -0.09 -7.53 -21.92
N VAL A 144 -0.44 -6.64 -22.85
CA VAL A 144 0.54 -5.87 -23.66
C VAL A 144 1.43 -5.00 -22.76
N MET A 145 0.84 -4.27 -21.81
CA MET A 145 1.60 -3.43 -20.88
C MET A 145 2.54 -4.27 -20.00
N LEU A 146 2.04 -5.39 -19.46
CA LEU A 146 2.84 -6.26 -18.59
C LEU A 146 3.97 -6.95 -19.34
N ALA A 147 3.72 -7.38 -20.59
CA ALA A 147 4.75 -7.94 -21.46
C ALA A 147 5.83 -6.89 -21.80
N ALA A 148 5.46 -5.61 -21.89
CA ALA A 148 6.38 -4.49 -22.07
C ALA A 148 7.05 -4.01 -20.77
N GLY A 149 6.76 -4.64 -19.62
CA GLY A 149 7.32 -4.23 -18.32
C GLY A 149 6.75 -2.93 -17.77
N GLN A 150 5.59 -2.48 -18.26
CA GLN A 150 4.94 -1.24 -17.85
C GLN A 150 3.96 -1.47 -16.70
N VAL A 151 3.81 -0.44 -15.86
CA VAL A 151 2.94 -0.45 -14.68
C VAL A 151 1.90 0.66 -14.80
N LYS A 152 0.65 0.36 -14.41
CA LYS A 152 -0.51 1.24 -14.51
C LYS A 152 -0.73 2.19 -13.32
#